data_AF-A0A6M1ZUW7-F1
#
_entry.id   AF-A0A6M1ZUW7-F1
#
_cell.length_a   1.000
_cell.length_b   1.000
_cell.length_c   1.000
_cell.angle_alpha   90.00
_cell.angle_beta   90.00
_cell.angle_gamma   90.00
#
_symmetry.space_group_name_H-M   'P 1'
#
loop_
_entity.id
_entity.type
_entity.pdbx_description
1 polymer ?
#
loop_
_entity_poly.entity_id
_entity_poly.type
_entity_poly.pdbx_seq_one_letter_code
_entity_poly.pdbx_strand_id
1 'polypeptide(L)'
;MKDLFLEKLGLYLINKKNRYIIFFTIIFLFAASFTISYMKYMKIKAAEDKFIDISLFANDTLIKRKNLKDFINSKVNSDSNYLEVLEKLNLKQSTVYFLNSTKTHIAFENNSSLENRLNFLTSKENKINFKEEKFNSTEFIKETFQKLISKVEVDESDLIKILSIIENESENKPQLIITDFKIDKANSSSFLLDLNILKREFYKKL
;
A
#
# COMPACT_ATOMS: atom_id res chain seq x y z
N MET A 1 15.75 76.81 29.15
CA MET A 1 16.41 76.77 27.82
C MET A 1 15.68 75.84 26.82
N LYS A 2 15.11 74.71 27.26
CA LYS A 2 14.28 73.82 26.40
C LYS A 2 12.94 74.44 25.98
N ASP A 3 12.29 75.20 26.86
CA ASP A 3 10.95 75.76 26.57
C ASP A 3 10.97 76.86 25.50
N LEU A 4 11.99 77.72 25.52
CA LEU A 4 12.18 78.78 24.52
C LEU A 4 12.49 78.21 23.12
N PHE A 5 13.07 77.01 23.05
CA PHE A 5 13.37 76.33 21.80
C PHE A 5 12.11 75.70 21.19
N LEU A 6 11.28 75.06 22.03
CA LEU A 6 9.99 74.49 21.63
C LEU A 6 9.02 75.56 21.14
N GLU A 7 8.98 76.71 21.81
CA GLU A 7 8.12 77.83 21.43
C GLU A 7 8.51 78.45 20.08
N LYS A 8 9.82 78.62 19.82
CA LYS A 8 10.34 79.07 18.52
C LYS A 8 10.08 78.07 17.39
N LEU A 9 10.19 76.77 17.68
CA LEU A 9 9.85 75.70 16.73
C LEU A 9 8.35 75.69 16.39
N GLY A 10 7.49 75.87 17.40
CA GLY A 10 6.05 75.96 17.21
C GLY A 10 5.65 77.13 16.31
N LEU A 11 6.19 78.32 16.57
CA LEU A 11 5.94 79.51 15.74
C LEU A 11 6.46 79.36 14.30
N TYR A 12 7.62 78.72 14.12
CA TYR A 12 8.18 78.43 12.79
C TYR A 12 7.28 77.46 12.00
N LEU A 13 6.76 76.42 12.65
CA LEU A 13 5.92 75.40 12.01
C LEU A 13 4.52 75.95 11.64
N ILE A 14 3.93 76.82 12.48
CA ILE A 14 2.57 77.37 12.29
C ILE A 14 2.51 78.45 11.18
N ASN A 15 3.65 79.00 10.75
CA ASN A 15 3.71 79.99 9.69
C ASN A 15 3.09 79.46 8.37
N LYS A 16 2.32 80.29 7.66
CA LYS A 16 1.48 79.89 6.49
C LYS A 16 2.28 79.17 5.39
N LYS A 17 3.59 79.45 5.28
CA LYS A 17 4.53 78.86 4.32
C LYS A 17 4.98 77.43 4.70
N ASN A 18 4.92 77.05 5.98
CA ASN A 18 5.44 75.80 6.52
C ASN A 18 4.35 74.74 6.82
N ARG A 19 3.07 75.05 6.56
CA ARG A 19 1.94 74.12 6.72
C ARG A 19 2.11 72.83 5.89
N TYR A 20 2.71 72.94 4.70
CA TYR A 20 3.02 71.78 3.86
C TYR A 20 3.99 70.82 4.55
N ILE A 21 4.99 71.33 5.29
CA ILE A 21 5.98 70.53 6.01
C ILE A 21 5.29 69.70 7.10
N ILE A 22 4.38 70.30 7.88
CA ILE A 22 3.60 69.59 8.90
C ILE A 22 2.74 68.48 8.25
N PHE A 23 2.10 68.77 7.13
CA PHE A 23 1.28 67.78 6.43
C PHE A 23 2.11 66.60 5.92
N PHE A 24 3.28 66.87 5.34
CA PHE A 24 4.21 65.84 4.89
C PHE A 24 4.77 64.98 6.04
N THR A 25 5.09 65.57 7.19
CA THR A 25 5.58 64.79 8.35
C THR A 25 4.51 63.89 8.92
N ILE A 26 3.25 64.36 8.99
CA ILE A 26 2.11 63.54 9.42
C ILE A 26 1.90 62.38 8.43
N ILE A 27 1.85 62.65 7.12
CA ILE A 27 1.72 61.61 6.09
C ILE A 27 2.84 60.60 6.19
N PHE A 28 4.08 61.06 6.37
CA PHE A 28 5.24 60.17 6.51
C PHE A 28 5.11 59.25 7.72
N LEU A 29 4.68 59.77 8.86
CA LEU A 29 4.43 58.95 10.06
C LEU A 29 3.32 57.92 9.84
N PHE A 30 2.24 58.28 9.16
CA PHE A 30 1.17 57.34 8.80
C PHE A 30 1.68 56.26 7.84
N ALA A 31 2.44 56.63 6.81
CA ALA A 31 3.03 55.70 5.86
C ALA A 31 4.01 54.73 6.56
N ALA A 32 4.87 55.25 7.45
CA ALA A 32 5.80 54.42 8.22
C ALA A 32 5.07 53.45 9.17
N SER A 33 4.01 53.90 9.84
CA SER A 33 3.20 53.04 10.71
C SER A 33 2.50 51.93 9.90
N PHE A 34 1.97 52.29 8.72
CA PHE A 34 1.33 51.34 7.83
C PHE A 34 2.32 50.30 7.29
N THR A 35 3.52 50.70 6.86
CA THR A 35 4.54 49.76 6.36
C THR A 35 5.01 48.80 7.44
N ILE A 36 5.25 49.27 8.67
CA ILE A 36 5.62 48.41 9.79
C ILE A 36 4.50 47.40 10.11
N SER A 37 3.25 47.86 10.11
CA SER A 37 2.08 47.01 10.36
C SER A 37 1.92 45.95 9.27
N TYR A 38 2.10 46.35 8.00
CA TYR A 38 2.06 45.43 6.86
C TYR A 38 3.18 44.39 6.92
N MET A 39 4.41 44.78 7.27
CA MET A 39 5.52 43.84 7.46
C MET A 39 5.25 42.82 8.56
N LYS A 40 4.64 43.24 9.68
CA LYS A 40 4.22 42.33 10.75
C LYS A 40 3.13 41.38 10.27
N TYR A 41 2.12 41.89 9.57
CA TYR A 41 1.06 41.08 8.99
C TYR A 41 1.60 40.01 8.04
N MET A 42 2.52 40.37 7.13
CA MET A 42 3.13 39.40 6.21
C MET A 42 3.93 38.31 6.94
N LYS A 43 4.61 38.65 8.04
CA LYS A 43 5.31 37.64 8.87
C LYS A 43 4.33 36.70 9.57
N ILE A 44 3.22 37.22 10.08
CA ILE A 44 2.17 36.41 10.72
C ILE A 44 1.55 35.47 9.69
N LYS A 45 1.15 36.00 8.52
CA LYS A 45 0.58 35.21 7.43
C LYS A 45 1.53 34.08 6.98
N ALA A 46 2.81 34.39 6.79
CA ALA A 46 3.80 33.37 6.44
C ALA A 46 4.00 32.32 7.54
N ALA A 47 3.78 32.65 8.82
CA ALA A 47 3.81 31.70 9.92
C ALA A 47 2.54 30.84 9.97
N GLU A 48 1.37 31.43 9.70
CA GLU A 48 0.10 30.71 9.57
C GLU A 48 0.14 29.71 8.41
N ASP A 49 0.61 30.12 7.23
CA ASP A 49 0.75 29.24 6.07
C ASP A 49 1.66 28.04 6.39
N LYS A 50 2.82 28.29 7.02
CA LYS A 50 3.72 27.21 7.47
C LYS A 50 3.08 26.29 8.51
N PHE A 51 2.29 26.84 9.43
CA PHE A 51 1.60 26.06 10.43
C PHE A 51 0.57 25.13 9.77
N ILE A 52 -0.17 25.63 8.76
CA ILE A 52 -1.11 24.83 7.98
C ILE A 52 -0.38 23.68 7.29
N ASP A 53 0.73 23.95 6.59
CA ASP A 53 1.51 22.91 5.91
C ASP A 53 2.02 21.83 6.87
N ILE A 54 2.56 22.22 8.03
CA ILE A 54 3.01 21.30 9.07
C ILE A 54 1.84 20.49 9.61
N SER A 55 0.67 21.11 9.81
CA SER A 55 -0.51 20.42 10.32
C SER A 55 -1.04 19.38 9.33
N LEU A 56 -1.03 19.68 8.03
CA LEU A 56 -1.40 18.74 6.97
C LEU A 56 -0.44 17.56 6.92
N PHE A 57 0.87 17.84 6.92
CA PHE A 57 1.89 16.80 6.94
C PHE A 57 1.81 15.91 8.20
N ALA A 58 1.55 16.52 9.36
CA ALA A 58 1.35 15.79 10.61
C ALA A 58 0.12 14.88 10.54
N ASN A 59 -1.00 15.38 10.04
CA ASN A 59 -2.23 14.60 9.86
C ASN A 59 -2.02 13.43 8.89
N ASP A 60 -1.38 13.65 7.75
CA ASP A 60 -1.05 12.58 6.79
C ASP A 60 -0.17 11.51 7.42
N THR A 61 0.80 11.93 8.22
CA THR A 61 1.69 11.00 8.94
C THR A 61 0.92 10.19 9.99
N LEU A 62 -0.01 10.82 10.72
CA LEU A 62 -0.87 10.13 11.69
C LEU A 62 -1.81 9.13 11.01
N ILE A 63 -2.42 9.50 9.88
CA ILE A 63 -3.28 8.61 9.10
C ILE A 63 -2.47 7.40 8.60
N LYS A 64 -1.28 7.63 8.03
CA LYS A 64 -0.39 6.54 7.58
C LYS A 64 -0.01 5.60 8.73
N ARG A 65 0.33 6.13 9.90
CA ARG A 65 0.65 5.32 11.10
C ARG A 65 -0.55 4.53 11.59
N LYS A 66 -1.73 5.14 11.59
CA LYS A 66 -2.98 4.46 11.97
C LYS A 66 -3.28 3.31 11.01
N ASN A 67 -3.28 3.57 9.71
CA ASN A 67 -3.54 2.54 8.69
C ASN A 67 -2.52 1.40 8.75
N LEU A 68 -1.24 1.70 8.96
CA LEU A 68 -0.20 0.69 9.14
C LEU A 68 -0.44 -0.14 10.40
N LYS A 69 -0.80 0.51 11.52
CA LYS A 69 -1.11 -0.19 12.77
C LYS A 69 -2.34 -1.08 12.60
N ASP A 70 -3.39 -0.60 11.95
CA ASP A 70 -4.62 -1.34 11.71
C ASP A 70 -4.36 -2.55 10.78
N PHE A 71 -3.54 -2.36 9.74
CA PHE A 71 -3.07 -3.44 8.86
C PHE A 71 -2.26 -4.50 9.61
N ILE A 72 -1.30 -4.10 10.46
CA ILE A 72 -0.52 -5.07 11.24
C ILE A 72 -1.46 -5.81 12.20
N ASN A 73 -2.32 -5.10 12.91
CA ASN A 73 -3.24 -5.70 13.87
C ASN A 73 -4.21 -6.69 13.23
N SER A 74 -4.68 -6.45 12.00
CA SER A 74 -5.55 -7.40 11.28
C SER A 74 -4.83 -8.67 10.82
N LYS A 75 -3.50 -8.66 10.83
CA LYS A 75 -2.63 -9.78 10.43
C LYS A 75 -1.87 -10.43 11.59
N VAL A 76 -1.93 -9.84 12.79
CA VAL A 76 -1.37 -10.44 14.01
C VAL A 76 -2.06 -11.76 14.28
N ASN A 77 -1.27 -12.79 14.61
CA ASN A 77 -1.76 -14.16 14.87
C ASN A 77 -2.47 -14.81 13.66
N SER A 78 -2.04 -14.48 12.44
CA SER A 78 -2.50 -15.17 11.25
C SER A 78 -2.24 -16.68 11.28
N ASP A 79 -3.12 -17.46 10.66
CA ASP A 79 -2.93 -18.92 10.53
C ASP A 79 -1.62 -19.25 9.79
N SER A 80 -0.68 -19.89 10.50
CA SER A 80 0.61 -20.28 9.93
C SER A 80 0.48 -21.31 8.81
N ASN A 81 -0.59 -22.10 8.84
CA ASN A 81 -0.84 -23.20 7.92
C ASN A 81 -1.77 -22.79 6.78
N TYR A 82 -2.04 -21.49 6.60
CA TYR A 82 -2.93 -20.99 5.56
C TYR A 82 -2.55 -21.45 4.15
N LEU A 83 -1.27 -21.72 3.89
CA LEU A 83 -0.81 -22.21 2.59
C LEU A 83 -1.40 -23.58 2.23
N GLU A 84 -1.78 -24.41 3.23
CA GLU A 84 -2.47 -25.68 3.01
C GLU A 84 -3.80 -25.50 2.26
N VAL A 85 -4.42 -24.31 2.32
CA VAL A 85 -5.64 -24.00 1.56
C VAL A 85 -5.37 -24.05 0.06
N LEU A 86 -4.21 -23.54 -0.39
CA LEU A 86 -3.78 -23.62 -1.78
C LEU A 86 -3.41 -25.06 -2.16
N GLU A 87 -2.76 -25.80 -1.27
CA GLU A 87 -2.35 -27.20 -1.53
C GLU A 87 -3.53 -28.17 -1.60
N LYS A 88 -4.65 -27.84 -0.93
CA LYS A 88 -5.91 -28.61 -0.98
C LYS A 88 -6.75 -28.32 -2.21
N LEU A 89 -6.35 -27.38 -3.08
CA LEU A 89 -7.10 -27.09 -4.30
C LEU A 89 -7.05 -28.26 -5.28
N ASN A 90 -8.22 -28.62 -5.79
CA ASN A 90 -8.36 -29.56 -6.89
C ASN A 90 -8.33 -28.79 -8.20
N LEU A 91 -7.28 -28.99 -9.00
CA LEU A 91 -7.09 -28.35 -10.30
C LEU A 91 -7.86 -29.10 -11.40
N LYS A 92 -8.25 -28.39 -12.46
CA LYS A 92 -8.87 -28.90 -13.68
C LYS A 92 -10.08 -29.81 -13.43
N GLN A 93 -10.90 -29.48 -12.42
CA GLN A 93 -12.06 -30.29 -12.03
C GLN A 93 -13.02 -30.57 -13.19
N SER A 94 -13.24 -29.60 -14.07
CA SER A 94 -14.06 -29.74 -15.29
C SER A 94 -13.56 -30.87 -16.20
N THR A 95 -12.24 -30.92 -16.41
CA THR A 95 -11.58 -31.94 -17.23
C THR A 95 -11.62 -33.31 -16.54
N VAL A 96 -11.38 -33.36 -15.24
CA VAL A 96 -11.46 -34.61 -14.46
C VAL A 96 -12.88 -35.18 -14.50
N TYR A 97 -13.91 -34.34 -14.35
CA TYR A 97 -15.30 -34.76 -14.46
C TYR A 97 -15.62 -35.33 -15.85
N PHE A 98 -15.20 -34.64 -16.90
CA PHE A 98 -15.39 -35.09 -18.29
C PHE A 98 -14.67 -36.43 -18.59
N LEU A 99 -13.44 -36.60 -18.09
CA LEU A 99 -12.69 -37.85 -18.28
C LEU A 99 -13.34 -39.01 -17.54
N ASN A 100 -13.83 -38.78 -16.31
CA ASN A 100 -14.56 -39.79 -15.55
C ASN A 100 -15.86 -40.21 -16.23
N SER A 101 -16.64 -39.28 -16.80
CA SER A 101 -17.86 -39.62 -17.54
C SER A 101 -17.59 -40.30 -18.88
N THR A 102 -16.44 -40.03 -19.51
CA THR A 102 -16.05 -40.69 -20.76
C THR A 102 -15.54 -42.10 -20.51
N LYS A 103 -14.85 -42.34 -19.39
CA LYS A 103 -14.32 -43.65 -19.01
C LYS A 103 -15.42 -44.71 -18.83
N THR A 104 -16.62 -44.32 -18.42
CA THR A 104 -17.75 -45.25 -18.21
C THR A 104 -18.41 -45.73 -19.51
N HIS A 105 -18.06 -45.14 -20.66
CA HIS A 105 -18.62 -45.52 -21.94
C HIS A 105 -17.86 -46.73 -22.53
N ILE A 106 -18.61 -47.74 -23.02
CA ILE A 106 -18.10 -49.03 -23.50
C ILE A 106 -16.98 -48.88 -24.55
N ALA A 107 -17.07 -47.86 -25.41
CA ALA A 107 -16.04 -47.58 -26.44
C ALA A 107 -14.64 -47.22 -25.88
N PHE A 108 -14.54 -46.90 -24.59
CA PHE A 108 -13.31 -46.41 -23.95
C PHE A 108 -12.84 -47.26 -22.77
N GLU A 109 -13.48 -48.41 -22.52
CA GLU A 109 -13.30 -49.24 -21.33
C GLU A 109 -11.83 -49.70 -21.11
N ASN A 110 -11.03 -49.80 -22.19
CA ASN A 110 -9.63 -50.20 -22.16
C ASN A 110 -8.65 -49.12 -22.67
N ASN A 111 -9.07 -47.85 -22.70
CA ASN A 111 -8.19 -46.78 -23.18
C ASN A 111 -7.16 -46.38 -22.11
N SER A 112 -5.97 -46.96 -22.18
CA SER A 112 -4.85 -46.68 -21.28
C SER A 112 -4.42 -45.21 -21.28
N SER A 113 -4.59 -44.49 -22.39
CA SER A 113 -4.26 -43.06 -22.46
C SER A 113 -5.20 -42.20 -21.62
N LEU A 114 -6.50 -42.52 -21.59
CA LEU A 114 -7.48 -41.81 -20.76
C LEU A 114 -7.22 -42.06 -19.28
N GLU A 115 -6.90 -43.30 -18.92
CA GLU A 115 -6.57 -43.68 -17.55
C GLU A 115 -5.28 -43.02 -17.07
N ASN A 116 -4.22 -43.04 -17.88
CA ASN A 116 -2.96 -42.35 -17.57
C ASN A 116 -3.17 -40.85 -17.37
N ARG A 117 -4.00 -40.21 -18.21
CA ARG A 117 -4.29 -38.79 -18.11
C ARG A 117 -5.08 -38.44 -16.85
N LEU A 118 -6.10 -39.24 -16.53
CA LEU A 118 -6.88 -39.07 -15.31
C LEU A 118 -6.00 -39.28 -14.07
N ASN A 119 -5.14 -40.30 -14.11
CA ASN A 119 -4.18 -40.57 -13.04
C ASN A 119 -3.23 -39.39 -12.85
N PHE A 120 -2.65 -38.82 -13.91
CA PHE A 120 -1.80 -37.62 -13.80
C PHE A 120 -2.55 -36.46 -13.13
N LEU A 121 -3.75 -36.12 -13.62
CA LEU A 121 -4.53 -34.97 -13.11
C LEU A 121 -4.98 -35.14 -11.66
N THR A 122 -5.13 -36.37 -11.18
CA THR A 122 -5.55 -36.69 -9.80
C THR A 122 -4.38 -37.05 -8.88
N SER A 123 -3.21 -37.34 -9.46
CA SER A 123 -1.99 -37.67 -8.72
C SER A 123 -1.42 -36.46 -7.97
N LYS A 124 -0.39 -36.71 -7.16
CA LYS A 124 0.40 -35.66 -6.51
C LYS A 124 1.23 -34.83 -7.49
N GLU A 125 1.43 -35.28 -8.72
CA GLU A 125 2.24 -34.57 -9.73
C GLU A 125 1.55 -33.30 -10.21
N ASN A 126 0.22 -33.31 -10.31
CA ASN A 126 -0.60 -32.15 -10.68
C ASN A 126 -1.27 -31.48 -9.46
N LYS A 127 -0.58 -31.46 -8.32
CA LYS A 127 -1.02 -30.75 -7.10
C LYS A 127 -0.10 -29.61 -6.76
N ILE A 128 -0.69 -28.52 -6.28
CA ILE A 128 0.06 -27.42 -5.70
C ILE A 128 0.69 -27.93 -4.42
N ASN A 129 2.02 -27.97 -4.36
CA ASN A 129 2.77 -28.24 -3.15
C ASN A 129 3.95 -27.28 -3.10
N PHE A 130 4.14 -26.63 -1.95
CA PHE A 130 5.24 -25.71 -1.77
C PHE A 130 6.38 -26.35 -0.97
N LYS A 131 7.59 -25.91 -1.27
CA LYS A 131 8.80 -26.20 -0.50
C LYS A 131 9.32 -24.90 0.08
N GLU A 132 9.61 -24.94 1.38
CA GLU A 132 10.26 -23.82 2.06
C GLU A 132 11.73 -23.77 1.63
N GLU A 133 12.19 -22.63 1.10
CA GLU A 133 13.59 -22.46 0.70
C GLU A 133 14.40 -21.63 1.70
N LYS A 134 13.82 -20.55 2.20
CA LYS A 134 14.50 -19.58 3.08
C LYS A 134 13.51 -18.99 4.07
N PHE A 135 14.00 -18.74 5.28
CA PHE A 135 13.28 -17.98 6.29
C PHE A 135 14.10 -16.76 6.71
N ASN A 136 13.42 -15.65 6.93
CA ASN A 136 13.96 -14.45 7.54
C ASN A 136 13.04 -14.05 8.69
N SER A 137 13.58 -13.78 9.87
CA SER A 137 12.79 -13.47 11.05
C SER A 137 13.35 -12.26 11.77
N THR A 138 12.45 -11.35 12.11
CA THR A 138 12.67 -10.20 12.99
C THR A 138 11.78 -10.34 14.22
N GLU A 139 11.91 -9.43 15.20
CA GLU A 139 11.08 -9.44 16.43
C GLU A 139 9.57 -9.43 16.14
N PHE A 140 9.13 -8.82 15.02
CA PHE A 140 7.72 -8.62 14.71
C PHE A 140 7.23 -9.34 13.45
N ILE A 141 8.14 -9.83 12.61
CA ILE A 141 7.79 -10.37 11.30
C ILE A 141 8.60 -11.64 11.04
N LYS A 142 7.92 -12.70 10.61
CA LYS A 142 8.56 -13.87 10.01
C LYS A 142 8.17 -13.98 8.55
N GLU A 143 9.18 -14.08 7.71
CA GLU A 143 9.06 -14.21 6.26
C GLU A 143 9.58 -15.58 5.84
N THR A 144 8.80 -16.32 5.07
CA THR A 144 9.17 -17.63 4.55
C THR A 144 8.96 -17.67 3.05
N PHE A 145 10.02 -17.97 2.30
CA PHE A 145 9.95 -18.16 0.86
C PHE A 145 9.47 -19.57 0.55
N GLN A 146 8.37 -19.65 -0.19
CA GLN A 146 7.67 -20.86 -0.59
C GLN A 146 7.76 -20.99 -2.10
N LYS A 147 8.39 -22.06 -2.57
CA LYS A 147 8.55 -22.35 -3.99
C LYS A 147 7.72 -23.56 -4.38
N LEU A 148 7.02 -23.48 -5.50
CA LEU A 148 6.31 -24.64 -6.03
C LEU A 148 7.30 -25.78 -6.35
N ILE A 149 7.01 -26.99 -5.87
CA ILE A 149 7.90 -28.16 -6.05
C ILE A 149 8.02 -28.55 -7.52
N SER A 150 6.89 -28.55 -8.23
CA SER A 150 6.78 -28.91 -9.63
C SER A 150 5.76 -28.01 -10.32
N LYS A 151 5.97 -27.70 -11.59
CA LYS A 151 4.98 -26.95 -12.37
C LYS A 151 3.66 -27.71 -12.40
N VAL A 152 2.55 -27.00 -12.21
CA VAL A 152 1.22 -27.60 -12.18
C VAL A 152 0.43 -27.20 -13.41
N GLU A 153 -0.33 -28.12 -13.97
CA GLU A 153 -1.22 -27.85 -15.08
C GLU A 153 -2.55 -27.26 -14.57
N VAL A 154 -2.84 -26.05 -15.02
CA VAL A 154 -4.01 -25.26 -14.61
C VAL A 154 -4.79 -24.78 -15.83
N ASP A 155 -6.08 -24.52 -15.63
CA ASP A 155 -6.89 -23.74 -16.55
C ASP A 155 -7.10 -22.29 -16.04
N GLU A 156 -7.80 -21.48 -16.83
CA GLU A 156 -8.11 -20.09 -16.46
C GLU A 156 -8.91 -20.00 -15.14
N SER A 157 -9.84 -20.93 -14.92
CA SER A 157 -10.68 -20.95 -13.71
C SER A 157 -9.88 -21.28 -12.46
N ASP A 158 -8.90 -22.17 -12.58
CA ASP A 158 -7.97 -22.53 -11.52
C ASP A 158 -7.05 -21.35 -11.17
N LEU A 159 -6.50 -20.67 -12.19
CA LEU A 159 -5.67 -19.47 -11.99
C LEU A 159 -6.43 -18.39 -11.22
N ILE A 160 -7.67 -18.10 -11.62
CA ILE A 160 -8.52 -17.13 -10.93
C ILE A 160 -8.71 -17.53 -9.45
N LYS A 161 -8.97 -18.82 -9.16
CA LYS A 161 -9.13 -19.30 -7.78
C LYS A 161 -7.84 -19.14 -6.97
N ILE A 162 -6.70 -19.53 -7.52
CA ILE A 162 -5.39 -19.43 -6.88
C ILE A 162 -5.08 -17.97 -6.54
N LEU A 163 -5.19 -17.08 -7.52
CA LEU A 163 -4.94 -15.65 -7.34
C LEU A 163 -5.93 -15.04 -6.34
N SER A 164 -7.21 -15.41 -6.41
CA SER A 164 -8.22 -14.94 -5.45
C SER A 164 -7.86 -15.33 -4.01
N ILE A 165 -7.35 -16.54 -3.77
CA ILE A 165 -6.95 -16.97 -2.42
C ILE A 165 -5.74 -16.18 -1.92
N ILE A 166 -4.76 -15.94 -2.80
CA ILE A 166 -3.56 -15.15 -2.50
C ILE A 166 -3.96 -13.71 -2.17
N GLU A 167 -4.71 -13.06 -3.05
CA GLU A 167 -5.05 -11.63 -3.01
C GLU A 167 -6.15 -11.26 -2.01
N ASN A 168 -6.97 -12.22 -1.56
CA ASN A 168 -8.04 -11.93 -0.60
C ASN A 168 -7.49 -11.10 0.59
N GLU A 169 -8.24 -10.19 1.17
CA GLU A 169 -7.73 -9.35 2.28
C GLU A 169 -8.21 -9.81 3.66
N SER A 170 -8.87 -10.97 3.75
CA SER A 170 -9.47 -11.53 4.97
C SER A 170 -8.61 -11.38 6.24
N GLU A 171 -9.29 -11.16 7.37
CA GLU A 171 -8.70 -11.14 8.70
C GLU A 171 -8.15 -12.55 9.04
N ASN A 172 -7.07 -12.62 9.83
CA ASN A 172 -6.44 -13.87 10.29
C ASN A 172 -5.68 -14.72 9.25
N LYS A 173 -5.29 -14.15 8.11
CA LYS A 173 -4.37 -14.83 7.19
C LYS A 173 -3.05 -14.09 7.00
N PRO A 174 -1.94 -14.80 6.72
CA PRO A 174 -0.66 -14.15 6.49
C PRO A 174 -0.73 -13.33 5.22
N GLN A 175 0.18 -12.35 5.09
CA GLN A 175 0.36 -11.65 3.84
C GLN A 175 1.12 -12.57 2.88
N LEU A 176 0.48 -12.94 1.77
CA LEU A 176 1.09 -13.71 0.69
C LEU A 176 1.49 -12.74 -0.42
N ILE A 177 2.76 -12.77 -0.83
CA ILE A 177 3.29 -11.91 -1.89
C ILE A 177 3.86 -12.79 -2.99
N ILE A 178 3.36 -12.62 -4.21
CA ILE A 178 3.90 -13.32 -5.38
C ILE A 178 5.27 -12.72 -5.71
N THR A 179 6.30 -13.58 -5.73
CA THR A 179 7.69 -13.17 -6.00
C THR A 179 8.17 -13.59 -7.38
N ASP A 180 7.68 -14.71 -7.88
CA ASP A 180 7.89 -15.18 -9.26
C ASP A 180 6.58 -15.82 -9.73
N PHE A 181 6.20 -15.52 -10.97
CA PHE A 181 4.98 -16.02 -11.58
C PHE A 181 5.26 -16.27 -13.06
N LYS A 182 5.30 -17.54 -13.45
CA LYS A 182 5.54 -17.95 -14.83
C LYS A 182 4.44 -18.88 -15.29
N ILE A 183 3.99 -18.63 -16.52
CA ILE A 183 3.00 -19.46 -17.20
C ILE A 183 3.60 -19.89 -18.53
N ASP A 184 3.73 -21.19 -18.72
CA ASP A 184 4.07 -21.78 -20.00
C ASP A 184 2.84 -22.43 -20.64
N LYS A 185 2.70 -22.34 -21.96
CA LYS A 185 1.59 -22.98 -22.67
C LYS A 185 1.78 -24.49 -22.67
N ALA A 186 0.82 -25.24 -22.12
CA ALA A 186 0.80 -26.70 -22.17
C ALA A 186 0.02 -27.19 -23.39
N ASN A 187 -1.26 -26.82 -23.48
CA ASN A 187 -2.18 -27.16 -24.56
C ASN A 187 -2.95 -25.91 -25.03
N SER A 188 -3.96 -26.09 -25.89
CA SER A 188 -4.82 -24.98 -26.35
C SER A 188 -5.59 -24.30 -25.21
N SER A 189 -5.95 -25.04 -24.16
CA SER A 189 -6.78 -24.58 -23.04
C SER A 189 -6.15 -24.79 -21.66
N SER A 190 -4.85 -25.11 -21.60
CA SER A 190 -4.17 -25.33 -20.32
C SER A 190 -2.74 -24.81 -20.31
N PHE A 191 -2.30 -24.50 -19.10
CA PHE A 191 -1.06 -23.79 -18.80
C PHE A 191 -0.27 -24.55 -17.74
N LEU A 192 1.05 -24.51 -17.81
CA LEU A 192 1.94 -24.93 -16.73
C LEU A 192 2.28 -23.70 -15.89
N LEU A 193 1.83 -23.69 -14.64
CA LEU A 193 2.10 -22.66 -13.66
C LEU A 193 3.35 -23.00 -12.85
N ASP A 194 4.26 -22.03 -12.75
CA ASP A 194 5.39 -22.01 -11.82
C ASP A 194 5.25 -20.75 -10.94
N LEU A 195 5.23 -20.93 -9.62
CA LEU A 195 4.81 -19.92 -8.66
C LEU A 195 5.69 -19.92 -7.42
N ASN A 196 6.26 -18.75 -7.10
CA ASN A 196 6.97 -18.53 -5.85
C ASN A 196 6.27 -17.47 -5.01
N ILE A 197 6.05 -17.77 -3.74
CA ILE A 197 5.32 -16.91 -2.80
C ILE A 197 6.20 -16.61 -1.59
N LEU A 198 6.19 -15.35 -1.15
CA LEU A 198 6.67 -14.97 0.17
C LEU A 198 5.50 -14.97 1.14
N LYS A 199 5.52 -15.87 2.12
CA LYS A 199 4.59 -15.87 3.25
C LYS A 199 5.14 -14.96 4.35
N ARG A 200 4.40 -13.90 4.70
CA ARG A 200 4.74 -12.96 5.77
C ARG A 200 3.72 -13.05 6.92
N GLU A 201 4.23 -13.40 8.09
CA GLU A 201 3.49 -13.54 9.35
C GLU A 201 3.88 -12.41 10.31
N PHE A 202 2.90 -11.82 10.99
CA PHE A 202 3.10 -10.71 11.93
C PHE A 202 2.88 -11.15 13.38
N TYR A 203 3.76 -10.72 14.28
CA TYR A 203 3.70 -11.00 15.71
C TYR A 203 3.55 -9.71 16.51
N LYS A 204 2.81 -9.80 17.61
CA LYS A 204 2.68 -8.71 18.56
C LYS A 204 3.91 -8.66 19.47
N LYS A 205 4.41 -7.46 19.76
CA LYS A 205 5.35 -7.25 20.85
C LYS A 205 4.68 -7.69 22.16
N LEU A 206 5.25 -8.70 22.82
CA LEU A 206 4.86 -9.09 24.19
C LEU A 206 5.18 -7.97 25.17
#